data_AF-A0A7V0Z667-F1
#
_entry.id   AF-A0A7V0Z667-F1
#
_cell.length_a   1.000
_cell.length_b   1.000
_cell.length_c   1.000
_cell.angle_alpha   90.00
_cell.angle_beta   90.00
_cell.angle_gamma   90.00
#
_symmetry.space_group_name_H-M   'P 1'
#
loop_
_entity.id
_entity.type
_entity.pdbx_description
1 polymer ?
#
loop_
_entity_poly.entity_id
_entity_poly.type
_entity_poly.pdbx_seq_one_letter_code
_entity_poly.pdbx_strand_id
1 'polypeptide(L)'
;MNLLLIPLITQLNLYFLKDSPHLLVRIKAENPVQQVILYYSFGDEKWDSVVAQSYTTHFDAVIAAPDTINVIGFYFLGDGKLNNNNGNLYLFEVKKSPRMILPLSIDYFETILKQARKKIINQTHTDEGIAIVDYVEKTLKTIPYLKGSELETKINLLMSEVNELKSLGTR
;
A
#
# COMPACT_ATOMS: atom_id res chain seq x y z
N MET A 1 20.66 -0.09 17.17
CA MET A 1 19.51 0.44 16.41
C MET A 1 18.42 -0.62 16.47
N ASN A 2 17.39 -0.43 17.31
CA ASN A 2 16.32 -1.41 17.48
C ASN A 2 15.22 -1.12 16.46
N LEU A 3 15.28 -1.82 15.33
CA LEU A 3 14.24 -1.85 14.31
C LEU A 3 13.13 -2.80 14.77
N LEU A 4 11.91 -2.33 14.90
CA LEU A 4 10.73 -3.20 14.96
C LEU A 4 10.52 -3.76 13.57
N LEU A 5 10.81 -5.05 13.40
CA LEU A 5 10.88 -5.75 12.12
C LEU A 5 9.61 -6.59 11.93
N ILE A 6 8.83 -6.30 10.89
CA ILE A 6 8.01 -7.33 10.24
C ILE A 6 8.72 -7.61 8.93
N PRO A 7 9.56 -8.66 8.84
CA PRO A 7 10.18 -9.04 7.58
C PRO A 7 9.08 -9.60 6.68
N LEU A 8 8.61 -8.78 5.76
CA LEU A 8 7.77 -9.25 4.68
C LEU A 8 8.72 -9.69 3.59
N ILE A 9 8.67 -10.97 3.24
CA ILE A 9 9.50 -11.58 2.20
C ILE A 9 9.11 -10.95 0.86
N THR A 10 9.59 -9.73 0.66
CA THR A 10 9.28 -8.84 -0.44
C THR A 10 10.57 -8.09 -0.75
N GLN A 11 10.76 -7.78 -2.03
CA GLN A 11 11.95 -7.06 -2.50
C GLN A 11 12.04 -5.64 -1.90
N LEU A 12 10.97 -5.10 -1.33
CA LEU A 12 10.90 -3.78 -0.74
C LEU A 12 10.27 -3.84 0.66
N ASN A 13 11.00 -3.36 1.66
CA ASN A 13 10.53 -3.29 3.05
C ASN A 13 10.47 -1.83 3.52
N LEU A 14 9.49 -1.51 4.36
CA LEU A 14 9.26 -0.17 4.90
C LEU A 14 9.41 -0.18 6.43
N TYR A 15 10.10 0.83 6.97
CA TYR A 15 10.37 0.95 8.40
C TYR A 15 10.15 2.39 8.91
N PHE A 16 9.73 2.51 10.17
CA PHE A 16 9.88 3.76 10.91
C PHE A 16 11.32 3.93 11.37
N LEU A 17 11.85 5.13 11.21
CA LEU A 17 13.08 5.53 11.89
C LEU A 17 12.76 5.86 13.36
N LYS A 18 13.59 5.36 14.28
CA LYS A 18 13.34 5.42 15.73
C LYS A 18 13.08 6.86 16.20
N ASP A 19 13.96 7.77 15.80
CA ASP A 19 14.04 9.16 16.27
C ASP A 19 13.79 10.17 15.14
N SER A 20 13.06 9.77 14.09
CA SER A 20 12.76 10.62 12.94
C SER A 20 11.32 10.40 12.44
N PRO A 21 10.62 11.45 11.97
CA PRO A 21 9.32 11.29 11.34
C PRO A 21 9.41 10.64 9.95
N HIS A 22 10.62 10.48 9.40
CA HIS A 22 10.85 9.90 8.07
C HIS A 22 10.70 8.38 8.08
N LEU A 23 10.46 7.83 6.89
CA LEU A 23 10.40 6.40 6.65
C LEU A 23 11.67 5.93 5.94
N LEU A 24 12.12 4.73 6.29
CA LEU A 24 13.21 4.05 5.61
C LEU A 24 12.62 2.96 4.71
N VAL A 25 12.97 3.02 3.43
CA VAL A 25 12.65 2.02 2.43
C VAL A 25 13.90 1.23 2.13
N ARG A 26 13.87 -0.08 2.34
CA ARG A 26 14.97 -0.99 2.03
C ARG A 26 14.60 -1.88 0.86
N ILE A 27 15.43 -1.87 -0.16
CA ILE A 27 15.23 -2.61 -1.40
C ILE A 27 16.31 -3.68 -1.51
N LYS A 28 15.89 -4.93 -1.71
CA LYS A 28 16.75 -6.07 -2.03
C LYS A 28 16.53 -6.41 -3.50
N ALA A 29 17.44 -5.96 -4.35
CA ALA A 29 17.42 -6.29 -5.76
C ALA A 29 17.74 -7.78 -5.96
N GLU A 30 16.97 -8.47 -6.79
CA GLU A 30 17.20 -9.89 -7.12
C GLU A 30 18.44 -10.09 -7.99
N ASN A 31 18.77 -9.09 -8.81
CA ASN A 31 19.93 -9.09 -9.69
C ASN A 31 20.92 -8.00 -9.25
N PRO A 32 22.23 -8.19 -9.52
CA PRO A 32 23.20 -7.12 -9.35
C PRO A 32 22.78 -5.89 -10.16
N VAL A 33 22.59 -4.77 -9.47
CA VAL A 33 22.28 -3.46 -10.06
C VAL A 33 23.22 -2.42 -9.48
N GLN A 34 23.59 -1.41 -10.28
CA GLN A 34 24.49 -0.34 -9.84
C GLN A 34 23.72 0.79 -9.17
N GLN A 35 22.53 1.10 -9.69
CA GLN A 35 21.69 2.18 -9.23
C GLN A 35 20.25 1.71 -9.06
N VAL A 36 19.62 2.19 -7.97
CA VAL A 36 18.19 2.06 -7.75
C VAL A 36 17.57 3.43 -7.58
N ILE A 37 16.52 3.71 -8.35
CA ILE A 37 15.66 4.90 -8.18
C ILE A 37 14.32 4.41 -7.64
N LEU A 38 13.98 4.84 -6.43
CA LEU A 38 12.69 4.57 -5.81
C LEU A 38 11.70 5.65 -6.22
N TYR A 39 10.51 5.24 -6.66
CA TYR A 39 9.37 6.10 -6.89
C TYR A 39 8.30 5.81 -5.83
N TYR A 40 7.67 6.87 -5.32
CA TYR A 40 6.66 6.76 -4.28
C TYR A 40 5.54 7.78 -4.45
N SER A 41 4.36 7.46 -3.92
CA SER A 41 3.24 8.38 -3.79
C SER A 41 2.41 8.05 -2.54
N PHE A 42 1.89 9.09 -1.88
CA PHE A 42 1.02 8.99 -0.71
C PHE A 42 -0.48 8.97 -1.08
N GLY A 43 -0.82 8.53 -2.29
CA GLY A 43 -2.19 8.45 -2.79
C GLY A 43 -2.48 9.51 -3.86
N ASP A 44 -3.30 10.48 -3.51
CA ASP A 44 -3.77 11.59 -4.35
C ASP A 44 -2.63 12.57 -4.76
N GLU A 45 -1.43 12.34 -4.23
CA GLU A 45 -0.25 13.16 -4.47
C GLU A 45 0.51 12.74 -5.73
N LYS A 46 1.21 13.71 -6.32
CA LYS A 46 2.13 13.46 -7.44
C LYS A 46 3.18 12.43 -7.03
N TRP A 47 3.53 11.56 -7.98
CA TRP A 47 4.67 10.67 -7.82
C TRP A 47 5.96 11.48 -7.65
N ASP A 48 6.72 11.11 -6.63
CA ASP A 48 8.05 11.64 -6.36
C ASP A 48 9.09 10.51 -6.46
N SER A 49 10.38 10.87 -6.47
CA SER A 49 11.45 9.90 -6.62
C SER A 49 12.70 10.26 -5.82
N VAL A 50 13.43 9.23 -5.41
CA VAL A 50 14.69 9.36 -4.70
C VAL A 50 15.68 8.30 -5.16
N VAL A 51 16.93 8.69 -5.38
CA VAL A 51 18.02 7.75 -5.66
C VAL A 51 18.38 7.06 -4.35
N ALA A 52 18.27 5.73 -4.32
CA ALA A 52 18.56 4.95 -3.14
C ALA A 52 20.08 4.82 -2.95
N GLN A 53 20.52 4.91 -1.70
CA GLN A 53 21.91 4.70 -1.33
C GLN A 53 22.25 3.21 -1.39
N SER A 54 23.35 2.88 -2.08
CA SER A 54 23.82 1.51 -2.22
C SER A 54 24.58 1.02 -1.00
N TYR A 55 24.27 -0.21 -0.57
CA TYR A 55 25.00 -0.99 0.41
C TYR A 55 25.32 -2.37 -0.16
N THR A 56 26.22 -3.11 0.49
CA THR A 56 26.73 -4.41 -0.01
C THR A 56 25.62 -5.43 -0.31
N THR A 57 24.48 -5.37 0.38
CA THR A 57 23.40 -6.38 0.28
C THR A 57 22.02 -5.81 -0.03
N HIS A 58 21.89 -4.50 -0.13
CA HIS A 58 20.60 -3.81 -0.27
C HIS A 58 20.80 -2.35 -0.65
N PHE A 59 19.69 -1.66 -0.95
CA PHE A 59 19.63 -0.22 -1.14
C PHE A 59 18.69 0.38 -0.11
N ASP A 60 19.05 1.52 0.46
CA ASP A 60 18.20 2.24 1.41
C ASP A 60 17.84 3.62 0.86
N ALA A 61 16.57 4.01 1.03
CA ALA A 61 16.08 5.34 0.73
C ALA A 61 15.31 5.89 1.93
N VAL A 62 15.56 7.15 2.27
CA VAL A 62 14.82 7.85 3.35
C VAL A 62 13.85 8.81 2.69
N ILE A 63 12.56 8.69 3.03
CA ILE A 63 11.50 9.55 2.51
C ILE A 63 10.84 10.34 3.64
N ALA A 64 10.56 11.62 3.37
CA ALA A 64 9.76 12.45 4.25
C ALA A 64 8.28 12.12 4.02
N ALA A 65 7.62 11.57 5.05
CA ALA A 65 6.20 11.23 4.98
C ALA A 65 5.37 12.29 5.72
N PRO A 66 4.26 12.76 5.15
CA PRO A 66 3.36 13.68 5.83
C PRO A 66 2.72 13.01 7.05
N ASP A 67 2.31 13.80 8.04
CA ASP A 67 1.65 13.29 9.24
C ASP A 67 0.28 12.66 8.96
N THR A 68 -0.34 13.05 7.84
CA THR A 68 -1.64 12.56 7.36
C THR A 68 -1.54 11.28 6.51
N ILE A 69 -0.35 10.72 6.35
CA ILE A 69 -0.15 9.47 5.59
C ILE A 69 -1.04 8.36 6.12
N ASN A 70 -1.78 7.71 5.22
CA ASN A 70 -2.55 6.50 5.51
C ASN A 70 -2.10 5.34 4.63
N VAL A 71 -1.85 5.62 3.35
CA VAL A 71 -1.39 4.65 2.36
C VAL A 71 -0.18 5.23 1.62
N ILE A 72 0.77 4.36 1.29
CA ILE A 72 1.87 4.68 0.39
C ILE A 72 2.04 3.54 -0.62
N GLY A 73 2.31 3.93 -1.87
CA GLY A 73 2.69 3.02 -2.94
C GLY A 73 4.10 3.27 -3.42
N PHE A 74 4.78 2.20 -3.81
CA PHE A 74 6.12 2.22 -4.36
C PHE A 74 6.24 1.40 -5.63
N TYR A 75 7.13 1.84 -6.51
CA TYR A 75 7.83 1.00 -7.47
C TYR A 75 9.28 1.48 -7.57
N PHE A 76 10.18 0.70 -8.15
CA PHE A 76 11.56 1.14 -8.32
C PHE A 76 12.12 0.74 -9.68
N LEU A 77 13.12 1.50 -10.13
CA LEU A 77 13.92 1.19 -11.31
C LEU A 77 15.30 0.73 -10.85
N GLY A 78 15.74 -0.46 -11.27
CA GLY A 78 17.12 -0.93 -11.12
C GLY A 78 17.84 -0.85 -12.46
N ASP A 79 18.86 0.00 -12.57
CA ASP A 79 19.56 0.30 -13.84
C ASP A 79 18.59 0.56 -15.03
N GLY A 80 17.52 1.31 -14.75
CA GLY A 80 16.48 1.66 -15.73
C GLY A 80 15.42 0.57 -15.99
N LYS A 81 15.56 -0.64 -15.42
CA LYS A 81 14.55 -1.70 -15.52
C LYS A 81 13.49 -1.56 -14.43
N LEU A 82 12.23 -1.53 -14.84
CA LEU A 82 11.09 -1.47 -13.92
C LEU A 82 10.98 -2.73 -13.08
N ASN A 83 10.87 -2.54 -11.77
CA ASN A 83 10.53 -3.58 -10.83
C ASN A 83 9.32 -3.13 -9.99
N ASN A 84 8.22 -3.85 -10.18
CA ASN A 84 6.91 -3.51 -9.63
C ASN A 84 6.14 -4.77 -9.24
N ASN A 85 6.58 -5.53 -8.23
CA ASN A 85 5.77 -6.59 -7.59
C ASN A 85 4.85 -7.39 -8.54
N ASN A 86 5.40 -7.98 -9.60
CA ASN A 86 4.66 -8.69 -10.66
C ASN A 86 3.58 -7.85 -11.38
N GLY A 87 3.91 -6.62 -11.77
CA GLY A 87 2.99 -5.69 -12.45
C GLY A 87 2.21 -4.76 -11.53
N ASN A 88 2.37 -4.87 -10.20
CA ASN A 88 1.65 -4.09 -9.19
C ASN A 88 2.58 -3.20 -8.35
N LEU A 89 2.01 -2.22 -7.66
CA LEU A 89 2.76 -1.41 -6.70
C LEU A 89 3.03 -2.22 -5.42
N TYR A 90 4.13 -1.90 -4.73
CA TYR A 90 4.28 -2.27 -3.33
C TYR A 90 3.46 -1.29 -2.50
N LEU A 91 2.39 -1.75 -1.87
CA LEU A 91 1.47 -0.91 -1.10
C LEU A 91 1.62 -1.17 0.40
N PHE A 92 1.55 -0.11 1.19
CA PHE A 92 1.56 -0.20 2.65
C PHE A 92 0.55 0.77 3.24
N GLU A 93 -0.20 0.30 4.23
CA GLU A 93 -0.90 1.15 5.18
C GLU A 93 0.08 1.60 6.27
N VAL A 94 0.09 2.88 6.59
CA VAL A 94 1.00 3.48 7.57
C VAL A 94 0.17 4.26 8.58
N LYS A 95 0.33 3.94 9.88
CA LYS A 95 -0.21 4.74 10.99
C LYS A 95 0.94 5.25 11.84
N LYS A 96 0.94 6.55 12.13
CA LYS A 96 1.94 7.17 13.00
C LYS A 96 1.63 6.96 14.50
N SER A 97 0.36 6.77 14.86
CA SER A 97 -0.08 6.54 16.25
C SER A 97 -1.29 5.59 16.33
N PRO A 98 -1.15 4.38 16.90
CA PRO A 98 0.12 3.73 17.22
C PRO A 98 0.97 3.52 15.96
N ARG A 99 2.31 3.54 16.10
CA ARG A 99 3.22 3.31 14.97
C ARG A 99 3.00 1.91 14.41
N MET A 100 2.45 1.83 13.20
CA MET A 100 2.14 0.58 12.53
C MET A 100 2.38 0.71 11.02
N ILE A 101 2.99 -0.33 10.43
CA ILE A 101 3.13 -0.51 8.99
C ILE A 101 2.52 -1.86 8.66
N LEU A 102 1.53 -1.87 7.78
CA LEU A 102 0.91 -3.10 7.28
C LEU A 102 1.07 -3.15 5.77
N PRO A 103 1.58 -4.24 5.19
CA PRO A 103 1.55 -4.43 3.75
C PRO A 103 0.12 -4.56 3.29
N LEU A 104 -0.16 -3.98 2.14
CA LEU A 104 -1.47 -3.96 1.54
C LEU A 104 -1.45 -4.73 0.22
N SER A 105 -2.41 -5.63 0.05
CA SER A 105 -2.69 -6.27 -1.23
C SER A 105 -4.13 -5.99 -1.61
N ILE A 106 -4.36 -5.62 -2.87
CA ILE A 106 -5.71 -5.41 -3.41
C ILE A 106 -6.54 -6.69 -3.33
N ASP A 107 -5.92 -7.85 -3.53
CA ASP A 107 -6.60 -9.14 -3.47
C ASP A 107 -7.19 -9.42 -2.07
N TYR A 108 -6.64 -8.78 -1.02
CA TYR A 108 -7.23 -8.85 0.32
C TYR A 108 -8.56 -8.10 0.40
N PHE A 109 -8.74 -7.00 -0.33
CA PHE A 109 -10.01 -6.26 -0.33
C PHE A 109 -11.13 -7.07 -0.97
N GLU A 110 -10.87 -7.85 -2.02
CA GLU A 110 -11.86 -8.78 -2.58
C GLU A 110 -12.39 -9.74 -1.52
N THR A 111 -11.49 -10.30 -0.71
CA THR A 111 -11.84 -11.24 0.35
C THR A 111 -12.64 -10.56 1.45
N ILE A 112 -12.23 -9.35 1.85
CA ILE A 112 -12.90 -8.55 2.87
C ILE A 112 -14.31 -8.15 2.43
N LEU A 113 -14.49 -7.73 1.17
CA LEU A 113 -15.80 -7.38 0.62
C LEU A 113 -16.74 -8.58 0.54
N LYS A 114 -16.25 -9.76 0.19
CA LYS A 114 -17.05 -11.01 0.25
C LYS A 114 -17.58 -11.28 1.66
N GLN A 115 -16.78 -11.03 2.70
CA GLN A 115 -17.22 -11.18 4.09
C GLN A 115 -18.26 -10.13 4.48
N ALA A 116 -18.05 -8.87 4.08
CA ALA A 116 -19.02 -7.80 4.32
C ALA A 116 -20.35 -8.08 3.63
N ARG A 117 -20.32 -8.50 2.36
CA ARG A 117 -21.50 -8.91 1.59
C ARG A 117 -22.30 -9.98 2.33
N LYS A 118 -21.62 -11.03 2.82
CA LYS A 118 -22.28 -12.11 3.58
C LYS A 118 -22.96 -11.58 4.85
N LYS A 119 -22.29 -10.70 5.61
CA LYS A 119 -22.83 -10.09 6.82
C LYS A 119 -24.09 -9.26 6.53
N ILE A 120 -24.03 -8.41 5.50
CA ILE A 120 -25.14 -7.54 5.08
C ILE A 120 -26.32 -8.35 4.54
N ILE A 121 -26.11 -9.23 3.56
CA ILE A 121 -27.19 -9.98 2.90
C ILE A 121 -27.89 -10.92 3.89
N ASN A 122 -27.12 -11.60 4.76
CA ASN A 122 -27.70 -12.53 5.74
C ASN A 122 -28.25 -11.81 6.98
N GLN A 123 -28.14 -10.49 7.06
CA GLN A 123 -28.55 -9.67 8.22
C GLN A 123 -27.90 -10.14 9.54
N THR A 124 -26.63 -10.53 9.45
CA THR A 124 -25.83 -11.01 10.58
C THR A 124 -24.68 -10.05 10.81
N HIS A 125 -24.69 -9.34 11.95
CA HIS A 125 -23.70 -8.29 12.25
C HIS A 125 -23.63 -7.21 11.13
N THR A 126 -24.79 -6.72 10.68
CA THR A 126 -24.89 -5.75 9.58
C THR A 126 -24.02 -4.51 9.81
N ASP A 127 -23.99 -3.97 11.02
CA ASP A 127 -23.15 -2.81 11.37
C ASP A 127 -21.66 -3.07 11.14
N GLU A 128 -21.18 -4.28 11.43
CA GLU A 128 -19.80 -4.68 11.15
C GLU A 128 -19.56 -4.77 9.65
N GLY A 129 -20.53 -5.32 8.90
CA GLY A 129 -20.49 -5.34 7.44
C GLY A 129 -20.39 -3.94 6.84
N ILE A 130 -21.19 -2.99 7.32
CA ILE A 130 -21.16 -1.58 6.89
C ILE A 130 -19.81 -0.95 7.22
N ALA A 131 -19.31 -1.13 8.45
CA ALA A 131 -18.00 -0.61 8.86
C ALA A 131 -16.85 -1.16 8.01
N ILE A 132 -16.91 -2.43 7.61
CA ILE A 132 -15.95 -3.03 6.68
C ILE A 132 -16.02 -2.34 5.31
N VAL A 133 -17.22 -2.15 4.77
CA VAL A 133 -17.41 -1.50 3.46
C VAL A 133 -16.87 -0.07 3.48
N ASP A 134 -17.15 0.70 4.54
CA ASP A 134 -16.63 2.06 4.70
C ASP A 134 -15.10 2.12 4.81
N TYR A 135 -14.50 1.16 5.53
CA TYR A 135 -13.04 1.02 5.59
C TYR A 135 -12.44 0.74 4.20
N VAL A 136 -13.02 -0.19 3.44
CA VAL A 136 -12.54 -0.52 2.10
C VAL A 136 -12.70 0.67 1.16
N GLU A 137 -13.85 1.36 1.18
CA GLU A 137 -14.07 2.59 0.39
C GLU A 137 -12.97 3.63 0.64
N LYS A 138 -12.76 3.96 1.92
CA LYS A 138 -11.80 4.98 2.33
C LYS A 138 -10.39 4.60 1.86
N THR A 139 -10.04 3.32 2.00
CA THR A 139 -8.70 2.86 1.62
C THR A 139 -8.52 2.87 0.11
N LEU A 140 -9.45 2.32 -0.67
CA LEU A 140 -9.40 2.29 -2.14
C LEU A 140 -9.23 3.68 -2.75
N LYS A 141 -9.93 4.70 -2.21
CA LYS A 141 -9.81 6.09 -2.68
C LYS A 141 -8.42 6.69 -2.50
N THR A 142 -7.64 6.18 -1.56
CA THR A 142 -6.29 6.70 -1.23
C THR A 142 -5.15 5.88 -1.81
N ILE A 143 -5.44 4.76 -2.47
CA ILE A 143 -4.40 3.92 -3.06
C ILE A 143 -3.83 4.63 -4.29
N PRO A 144 -2.53 4.94 -4.33
CA PRO A 144 -1.93 5.47 -5.54
C PRO A 144 -1.91 4.39 -6.62
N TYR A 145 -2.04 4.80 -7.88
CA TYR A 145 -1.93 3.90 -9.03
C TYR A 145 -1.33 4.65 -10.23
N LEU A 146 -0.86 3.89 -11.21
CA LEU A 146 -0.45 4.42 -12.51
C LEU A 146 -1.66 4.41 -13.45
N LYS A 147 -1.91 5.51 -14.16
CA LYS A 147 -3.05 5.62 -15.07
C LYS A 147 -2.93 4.60 -16.22
N GLY A 148 -4.00 3.88 -16.50
CA GLY A 148 -4.06 2.76 -17.44
C GLY A 148 -3.55 1.42 -16.89
N SER A 149 -3.21 1.33 -15.60
CA SER A 149 -2.70 0.09 -15.00
C SER A 149 -3.81 -0.93 -14.67
N GLU A 150 -3.43 -2.20 -14.54
CA GLU A 150 -4.32 -3.25 -14.02
C GLU A 150 -4.81 -2.90 -12.60
N LEU A 151 -3.95 -2.28 -11.79
CA LEU A 151 -4.28 -1.81 -10.45
C LEU A 151 -5.43 -0.79 -10.47
N GLU A 152 -5.41 0.20 -11.37
CA GLU A 152 -6.52 1.15 -11.55
C GLU A 152 -7.83 0.43 -11.87
N THR A 153 -7.76 -0.55 -12.79
CA THR A 153 -8.94 -1.33 -13.19
C THR A 153 -9.51 -2.11 -12.00
N LYS A 154 -8.67 -2.77 -11.21
CA LYS A 154 -9.10 -3.49 -10.00
C LYS A 154 -9.71 -2.56 -8.96
N ILE A 155 -9.09 -1.41 -8.69
CA ILE A 155 -9.64 -0.41 -7.77
C ILE A 155 -11.04 0.01 -8.20
N ASN A 156 -11.23 0.31 -9.49
CA ASN A 156 -12.54 0.71 -10.02
C ASN A 156 -13.61 -0.39 -9.89
N LEU A 157 -13.24 -1.65 -10.14
CA LEU A 157 -14.15 -2.80 -9.99
C LEU A 157 -14.58 -2.98 -8.52
N LEU A 158 -13.62 -2.96 -7.60
CA LEU A 158 -13.90 -3.06 -6.16
C LEU A 158 -14.74 -1.88 -5.67
N MET A 159 -14.49 -0.69 -6.22
CA MET A 159 -15.26 0.49 -5.87
C MET A 159 -16.72 0.38 -6.33
N SER A 160 -16.97 -0.25 -7.47
CA SER A 160 -18.34 -0.58 -7.91
C SER A 160 -19.03 -1.55 -6.94
N GLU A 161 -18.34 -2.59 -6.48
CA GLU A 161 -18.90 -3.54 -5.51
C GLU A 161 -19.23 -2.88 -4.17
N VAL A 162 -18.34 -2.02 -3.67
CA VAL A 162 -18.60 -1.23 -2.45
C VAL A 162 -19.88 -0.39 -2.60
N ASN A 163 -20.06 0.32 -3.71
CA ASN A 163 -21.24 1.15 -3.94
C ASN A 163 -22.53 0.32 -3.95
N GLU A 164 -22.49 -0.88 -4.55
CA GLU A 164 -23.59 -1.85 -4.50
C GLU A 164 -23.92 -2.23 -3.05
N LEU A 165 -22.92 -2.63 -2.27
CA LEU A 165 -23.12 -3.05 -0.87
C LEU A 165 -23.63 -1.93 0.03
N LYS A 166 -23.16 -0.69 -0.15
CA LYS A 166 -23.68 0.47 0.60
C LYS A 166 -25.16 0.69 0.33
N SER A 167 -25.58 0.55 -0.93
CA SER A 167 -27.00 0.71 -1.31
C SER A 167 -27.92 -0.35 -0.69
N LEU A 168 -27.37 -1.54 -0.39
CA LEU A 168 -28.09 -2.62 0.28
C LEU A 168 -28.13 -2.44 1.80
N GLY A 169 -27.06 -1.93 2.41
CA GLY A 169 -26.95 -1.72 3.87
C GLY A 169 -27.76 -0.54 4.41
N THR A 170 -28.21 0.37 3.56
CA THR A 170 -29.06 1.52 3.94
C THR A 170 -30.57 1.25 3.80
N ARG A 171 -30.98 0.02 3.44
CA ARG A 171 -32.39 -0.40 3.36
C ARG A 171 -32.84 -1.08 4.65
#